data_AF-A0A9P6XNY5-F1
#
_entry.id   AF-A0A9P6XNY5-F1
#
_cell.length_a   1.000
_cell.length_b   1.000
_cell.length_c   1.000
_cell.angle_alpha   90.00
_cell.angle_beta   90.00
_cell.angle_gamma   90.00
#
_symmetry.space_group_name_H-M   'P 1'
#
loop_
_entity.id
_entity.type
_entity.pdbx_description
1 polymer ?
#
loop_
_entity_poly.entity_id
_entity_poly.type
_entity_poly.pdbx_seq_one_letter_code
_entity_poly.pdbx_strand_id
1 'polypeptide(L)' 'MEAGDARLVGVMVESHLLGGRQDMVPGKPLVYGQSITDVCIDWDASVAVLERLAHAVRERRRVALTSGK' A
#
# COMPACT_ATOMS: atom_id res chain seq x y z
N MET A 1 3.88 6.56 -11.54
CA MET A 1 5.15 5.79 -11.45
C MET A 1 5.46 5.04 -12.74
N GLU A 2 4.54 4.23 -13.28
CA GLU A 2 4.74 3.47 -14.54
C GLU A 2 5.12 4.35 -15.74
N ALA A 3 4.49 5.52 -15.88
CA ALA A 3 4.74 6.47 -16.97
C ALA A 3 6.07 7.27 -16.86
N GLY A 4 7.02 6.88 -16.00
CA GLY A 4 8.35 7.49 -15.99
C GLY A 4 8.57 8.64 -14.99
N ASP A 5 7.61 9.04 -14.16
CA ASP A 5 7.79 10.17 -13.23
C ASP A 5 8.84 9.88 -12.15
N ALA A 6 9.97 10.57 -12.24
CA ALA A 6 11.11 10.44 -11.33
C ALA A 6 10.98 11.29 -10.05
N ARG A 7 10.01 12.21 -9.98
CA ARG A 7 9.81 13.09 -8.81
C ARG A 7 9.09 12.36 -7.66
N LEU A 8 8.37 11.29 -7.98
CA LEU A 8 7.72 10.43 -6.99
C LEU A 8 8.76 9.46 -6.40
N VAL A 9 9.20 9.76 -5.18
CA VAL A 9 10.27 9.02 -4.48
C VAL A 9 9.74 7.96 -3.51
N GLY A 10 8.48 8.07 -3.07
CA GLY A 10 7.87 7.15 -2.12
C GLY A 10 6.37 7.38 -1.96
N VAL A 11 5.71 6.43 -1.30
CA VAL A 11 4.29 6.47 -0.92
C VAL A 11 4.13 5.91 0.49
N MET A 12 3.05 6.31 1.16
CA MET A 12 2.61 5.75 2.44
C MET A 12 1.27 5.06 2.23
N VAL A 13 1.07 3.89 2.83
CA VAL A 13 -0.15 3.09 2.72
C VAL A 13 -0.55 2.61 4.12
N GLU A 14 -1.81 2.80 4.48
CA GLU A 14 -2.39 2.27 5.72
C GLU A 14 -3.00 0.90 5.45
N SER A 15 -2.38 -0.13 6.03
CA SER A 15 -2.75 -1.53 5.87
C SER A 15 -2.77 -2.24 7.22
N HIS A 16 -3.64 -3.24 7.34
CA HIS A 16 -3.66 -4.15 8.48
C HIS A 16 -4.03 -5.56 8.00
N LEU A 17 -3.94 -6.57 8.88
CA LEU A 17 -4.29 -7.95 8.53
C LEU A 17 -5.72 -8.07 7.99
N LEU A 18 -6.67 -7.38 8.64
CA LEU A 18 -8.06 -7.24 8.22
C LEU A 18 -8.35 -5.79 7.84
N GLY A 19 -9.12 -5.62 6.78
CA GLY A 19 -9.51 -4.31 6.28
C GLY A 19 -10.56 -3.64 7.17
N GLY A 20 -10.73 -2.33 6.96
CA GLY A 20 -11.66 -1.54 7.75
C GLY A 20 -11.04 -1.00 9.05
N ARG A 21 -11.93 -0.65 9.97
CA ARG A 21 -11.62 -0.27 11.35
C ARG A 21 -12.67 -0.84 12.30
N GLN A 22 -12.38 -0.86 13.59
CA GLN A 22 -13.30 -1.23 14.66
C GLN A 22 -13.30 -0.17 15.76
N ASP A 23 -14.42 -0.06 16.49
CA ASP A 23 -14.52 0.83 17.65
C ASP A 23 -14.08 0.11 18.94
N MET A 24 -13.38 0.82 19.82
CA MET A 24 -13.06 0.31 21.15
C MET A 24 -14.27 0.48 22.08
N VAL A 25 -15.02 -0.61 22.27
CA VAL A 25 -16.20 -0.62 23.15
C VAL A 25 -15.87 -1.34 24.48
N PRO A 26 -16.09 -0.71 25.65
CA PRO A 26 -15.85 -1.34 26.94
C PRO A 26 -16.53 -2.70 27.08
N GLY A 27 -15.77 -3.70 27.54
CA GLY A 27 -16.27 -5.07 27.75
C GLY A 27 -16.44 -5.92 26.49
N LYS A 28 -16.18 -5.38 25.29
CA LYS A 28 -16.15 -6.16 24.05
C LYS A 28 -14.70 -6.47 23.64
N PRO A 29 -14.36 -7.73 23.32
CA PRO A 29 -13.04 -8.06 22.80
C PRO A 29 -12.84 -7.45 21.42
N LEU A 30 -11.62 -7.00 21.14
CA LEU A 30 -11.23 -6.51 19.82
C LEU A 30 -11.00 -7.67 18.86
N VAL A 31 -11.32 -7.46 17.59
CA VAL A 31 -10.93 -8.34 16.50
C VAL A 31 -9.43 -8.16 16.27
N TYR A 32 -8.66 -9.21 16.48
CA TYR A 32 -7.23 -9.18 16.21
C TYR A 32 -6.97 -8.83 14.75
N GLY A 33 -6.04 -7.92 14.51
CA GLY A 33 -5.63 -7.60 13.16
C GLY A 33 -6.52 -6.59 12.42
N GLN A 34 -7.45 -5.89 13.10
CA GLN A 34 -8.22 -4.79 12.51
C GLN A 34 -7.92 -3.47 13.24
N SER A 35 -7.71 -2.38 12.48
CA SER A 35 -7.37 -1.06 13.02
C SER A 35 -8.42 -0.52 14.01
N ILE A 36 -8.00 0.21 15.05
CA ILE A 36 -8.90 0.94 15.97
C ILE A 36 -8.91 2.46 15.71
N THR A 37 -8.11 2.93 14.75
CA THR A 37 -8.01 4.33 14.37
C THR A 37 -8.60 4.52 12.98
N ASP A 38 -7.75 4.67 11.97
CA ASP A 38 -8.14 4.91 10.58
C ASP A 38 -8.44 3.60 9.85
N VAL A 39 -9.18 3.71 8.75
CA VAL A 39 -9.57 2.57 7.91
C VAL A 39 -8.37 2.07 7.11
N CYS A 40 -7.96 0.83 7.34
CA CYS A 40 -6.89 0.19 6.58
C CYS A 40 -7.43 -0.69 5.45
N ILE A 41 -6.61 -0.92 4.42
CA ILE A 41 -6.79 -2.05 3.51
C ILE A 41 -6.40 -3.36 4.20
N ASP A 42 -6.93 -4.49 3.72
CA ASP A 42 -6.57 -5.82 4.22
C ASP A 42 -5.24 -6.33 3.66
N TRP A 43 -4.84 -7.51 4.11
CA TRP A 43 -3.57 -8.13 3.73
C TRP A 43 -3.46 -8.41 2.23
N ASP A 44 -4.49 -8.97 1.62
CA ASP A 44 -4.46 -9.34 0.20
C ASP A 44 -4.37 -8.10 -0.69
N ALA A 45 -5.11 -7.04 -0.35
CA ALA A 45 -4.97 -5.75 -1.00
C ALA A 45 -3.58 -5.14 -0.79
N SER A 46 -2.98 -5.32 0.38
CA SER A 46 -1.62 -4.85 0.67
C SER A 46 -0.58 -5.51 -0.24
N VAL A 47 -0.65 -6.84 -0.39
CA VAL A 47 0.21 -7.59 -1.29
C VAL A 47 0.02 -7.09 -2.72
N ALA A 48 -1.22 -6.96 -3.19
CA ALA A 48 -1.52 -6.48 -4.54
C ALA A 48 -0.97 -5.05 -4.80
N VAL A 49 -1.07 -4.14 -3.82
CA VAL A 49 -0.51 -2.80 -3.91
C VAL A 49 1.02 -2.86 -4.01
N LEU A 50 1.68 -3.64 -3.16
CA LEU A 50 3.14 -3.77 -3.16
C LEU A 50 3.66 -4.40 -4.47
N GLU A 51 2.99 -5.42 -4.98
CA GLU A 51 3.31 -6.04 -6.26
C GLU A 51 3.19 -5.06 -7.42
N ARG A 52 2.09 -4.29 -7.46
CA ARG A 52 1.88 -3.25 -8.48
C ARG A 52 2.93 -2.14 -8.39
N LEU A 53 3.27 -1.68 -7.19
CA LEU A 53 4.32 -0.68 -6.99
C LEU A 53 5.69 -1.21 -7.44
N ALA A 54 6.00 -2.47 -7.12
CA ALA A 54 7.24 -3.11 -7.57
C ALA A 54 7.30 -3.21 -9.11
N HIS A 55 6.20 -3.60 -9.76
CA HIS A 55 6.07 -3.59 -11.22
C HIS A 55 6.29 -2.18 -11.79
N ALA A 56 5.62 -1.18 -11.22
CA ALA A 56 5.73 0.21 -11.65
C ALA A 56 7.16 0.76 -11.57
N VAL A 57 7.89 0.44 -10.50
CA VAL A 57 9.30 0.83 -10.34
C VAL A 57 10.18 0.17 -11.40
N ARG A 58 9.96 -1.12 -11.68
CA ARG A 58 10.71 -1.84 -12.72
C ARG A 58 10.49 -1.21 -14.10
N GLU A 59 9.25 -0.94 -14.47
CA GLU A 59 8.93 -0.29 -15.75
C GLU A 59 9.53 1.11 -15.86
N ARG A 60 9.45 1.92 -14.79
CA ARG A 60 10.08 3.24 -14.76
C ARG A 60 11.58 3.17 -15.04
N ARG A 61 12.29 2.21 -14.43
CA ARG A 61 13.73 2.00 -14.64
C ARG A 61 14.03 1.58 -16.09
N ARG A 62 13.21 0.71 -16.67
CA ARG A 62 13.34 0.31 -18.09
C ARG A 62 13.18 1.51 -19.01
N VAL A 63 12.15 2.33 -18.80
CA VAL A 63 11.88 3.54 -19.61
C VAL A 63 13.02 4.56 -19.49
N ALA A 64 13.59 4.75 -18.30
CA ALA A 64 14.73 5.65 -18.11
C ALA A 64 15.93 5.22 -18.99
N LEU A 65 16.30 3.94 -18.93
CA LEU A 65 17.40 3.37 -19.72
C LEU A 65 17.17 3.53 -21.23
N THR A 66 15.95 3.32 -21.72
CA THR A 66 15.64 3.47 -23.16
C THR A 66 15.51 4.92 -23.61
N SER A 67 15.28 5.86 -22.68
CA SER A 67 15.12 7.29 -22.99
C SER A 67 16.44 8.08 -22.94
N GLY A 68 17.59 7.40 -22.76
CA GLY A 68 18.90 8.04 -22.67
C GLY A 68 19.10 8.90 -21.41
N LYS A 69 18.32 8.65 -20.35
CA LYS A 69 18.50 9.23 -19.03
C LYS A 69 19.26 8.28 -18.10
#